data_AF-A0A260PXN0-F1
#
_entry.id   AF-A0A260PXN0-F1
#
_cell.length_a   1.000
_cell.length_b   1.000
_cell.length_c   1.000
_cell.angle_alpha   90.00
_cell.angle_beta   90.00
_cell.angle_gamma   90.00
#
_symmetry.space_group_name_H-M   'P 1'
#
loop_
_entity.id
_entity.type
_entity.pdbx_description
1 polymer ?
#
loop_
_entity_poly.entity_id
_entity_poly.type
_entity_poly.pdbx_seq_one_letter_code
_entity_poly.pdbx_strand_id
1 'polypeptide(L)'
;MANRRTAAGLAGPIVLLYLGYFASVPILEAFVRGLFEPRLNWAEIGWGGTIVFAFMVVAGLIACIAAIRILVDSPRFPGIVATAGSSIGRKIDLVGVTLLGCAVVVMSLMGEGLTLGFFAPIVTGWLCVNTIRNYRALSKSGRAATAR
;
A
#
# COMPACT_ATOMS: atom_id res chain seq x y z
N MET A 1 -20.81 -7.29 -31.29
CA MET A 1 -20.90 -8.13 -30.08
C MET A 1 -20.08 -7.48 -28.98
N ALA A 2 -20.75 -6.87 -28.01
CA ALA A 2 -20.11 -6.15 -26.91
C ALA A 2 -19.46 -7.15 -25.96
N ASN A 3 -18.13 -7.11 -25.88
CA ASN A 3 -17.36 -7.89 -24.93
C ASN A 3 -17.66 -7.34 -23.52
N ARG A 4 -18.72 -7.85 -22.88
CA ARG A 4 -18.96 -7.68 -21.44
C ARG A 4 -17.80 -8.38 -20.73
N ARG A 5 -16.66 -7.70 -20.62
CA ARG A 5 -15.73 -7.95 -19.53
C ARG A 5 -16.55 -7.72 -18.27
N THR A 6 -16.96 -8.80 -17.63
CA THR A 6 -17.39 -8.81 -16.23
C THR A 6 -16.35 -8.00 -15.48
N ALA A 7 -16.70 -6.76 -15.15
CA ALA A 7 -15.74 -5.83 -14.57
C ALA A 7 -15.30 -6.42 -13.23
N ALA A 8 -14.06 -6.89 -13.18
CA ALA A 8 -13.51 -7.61 -12.04
C ALA A 8 -13.81 -6.84 -10.75
N GLY A 9 -14.37 -7.55 -9.76
CA GLY A 9 -14.71 -6.96 -8.46
C GLY A 9 -13.47 -6.48 -7.72
N LEU A 10 -13.62 -5.45 -6.89
CA LEU A 10 -12.53 -4.95 -6.03
C LEU A 10 -12.17 -5.91 -4.89
N ALA A 11 -13.07 -6.85 -4.57
CA ALA A 11 -12.92 -7.77 -3.43
C ALA A 11 -11.65 -8.62 -3.52
N GLY A 12 -11.33 -9.19 -4.69
CA GLY A 12 -10.13 -10.03 -4.87
C GLY A 12 -8.83 -9.27 -4.55
N PRO A 13 -8.57 -8.13 -5.19
CA PRO A 13 -7.40 -7.30 -4.90
C PRO A 13 -7.36 -6.78 -3.45
N ILE A 14 -8.52 -6.44 -2.85
CA ILE A 14 -8.58 -6.01 -1.45
C ILE A 14 -8.18 -7.17 -0.52
N VAL A 15 -8.75 -8.36 -0.71
CA VAL A 15 -8.38 -9.54 0.09
C VAL A 15 -6.90 -9.87 -0.06
N LEU A 16 -6.37 -9.80 -1.29
CA LEU A 16 -4.95 -10.05 -1.55
C LEU A 16 -4.05 -9.01 -0.86
N LEU A 17 -4.46 -7.74 -0.81
CA LEU A 17 -3.77 -6.67 -0.09
C LEU A 17 -3.72 -6.95 1.42
N TYR A 18 -4.84 -7.36 2.00
CA TYR A 18 -4.93 -7.70 3.42
C TYR A 18 -4.06 -8.92 3.76
N LEU A 19 -4.18 -9.99 2.99
CA LEU A 19 -3.36 -11.19 3.17
C LEU A 19 -1.87 -10.88 3.03
N GLY A 20 -1.51 -10.12 2.00
CA GLY A 20 -0.12 -9.71 1.77
C GLY A 20 0.42 -8.86 2.91
N TYR A 21 -0.37 -7.90 3.39
CA TYR A 21 0.01 -7.03 4.49
C TYR A 21 0.26 -7.83 5.77
N PHE A 22 -0.70 -8.65 6.20
CA PHE A 22 -0.57 -9.42 7.43
C PHE A 22 0.50 -10.51 7.36
N ALA A 23 0.77 -11.07 6.18
CA ALA A 23 1.84 -12.03 5.97
C ALA A 23 3.25 -11.39 5.96
N SER A 24 3.37 -10.07 5.78
CA SER A 24 4.67 -9.42 5.60
C SER A 24 4.97 -8.33 6.64
N VAL A 25 4.08 -7.35 6.82
CA VAL A 25 4.37 -6.13 7.59
C VAL A 25 4.57 -6.41 9.08
N PRO A 26 3.72 -7.18 9.78
CA PRO A 26 3.94 -7.50 11.19
C PRO A 26 5.23 -8.31 11.42
N ILE A 27 5.56 -9.19 10.48
CA ILE A 27 6.78 -9.99 10.55
C ILE A 27 8.01 -9.10 10.34
N LEU A 28 7.98 -8.19 9.36
CA LEU A 28 9.03 -7.21 9.12
C LEU A 28 9.21 -6.28 10.33
N GLU A 29 8.11 -5.81 10.91
CA GLU A 29 8.11 -5.00 12.14
C GLU A 29 8.74 -5.76 13.30
N ALA A 30 8.39 -7.03 13.49
CA ALA A 30 8.98 -7.91 14.48
C ALA A 30 10.48 -8.13 14.25
N PHE A 31 10.92 -8.32 13.00
CA PHE A 31 12.36 -8.41 12.67
C PHE A 31 13.10 -7.12 12.99
N VAL A 32 12.57 -5.97 12.56
CA VAL A 32 13.17 -4.66 12.82
C VAL A 32 13.23 -4.38 14.31
N ARG A 33 12.14 -4.59 15.06
CA ARG A 33 12.15 -4.45 16.51
C ARG A 33 13.11 -5.44 17.16
N GLY A 34 13.14 -6.69 16.72
CA GLY A 34 14.07 -7.71 17.22
C GLY A 34 15.55 -7.44 16.96
N LEU A 35 15.88 -6.56 15.99
CA LEU A 35 17.25 -6.06 15.77
C LEU A 35 17.66 -5.01 16.82
N PHE A 36 16.70 -4.27 17.39
CA PHE A 36 16.95 -3.16 18.31
C PHE A 36 16.49 -3.43 19.76
N GLU A 37 15.60 -4.39 19.97
CA GLU A 37 15.07 -4.83 21.27
C GLU A 37 15.18 -6.36 21.38
N PRO A 38 15.78 -6.91 22.46
CA PRO A 38 15.98 -8.35 22.65
C PRO A 38 14.71 -9.09 23.09
N ARG A 39 13.53 -8.66 22.62
CA ARG A 39 12.24 -9.30 22.94
C ARG A 39 11.98 -10.56 22.12
N LEU A 40 12.65 -10.73 20.98
CA LEU A 40 12.60 -11.93 20.15
C LEU A 40 13.88 -12.74 20.37
N ASN A 41 13.74 -13.90 21.01
CA ASN A 41 14.87 -14.80 21.21
C ASN A 41 15.13 -15.58 19.91
N TRP A 42 15.88 -14.99 18.98
CA TRP A 42 16.22 -15.59 17.68
C TRP A 42 16.93 -16.94 17.82
N ALA A 43 17.58 -17.18 18.96
CA ALA A 43 18.19 -18.46 19.29
C ALA A 43 17.15 -19.59 19.48
N GLU A 44 15.92 -19.28 19.90
CA GLU A 44 14.84 -20.26 20.12
C GLU A 44 14.04 -20.56 18.84
N ILE A 45 13.90 -19.58 17.93
CA ILE A 45 13.17 -19.76 16.65
C ILE A 45 13.90 -20.73 15.72
N GLY A 46 15.24 -20.74 15.79
CA GLY A 46 16.09 -21.57 14.94
C GLY A 46 16.08 -21.18 13.46
N TRP A 47 17.00 -21.76 12.69
CA TRP A 47 17.16 -21.46 11.26
C TRP A 47 15.92 -21.80 10.42
N GLY A 48 15.21 -22.89 10.76
CA GLY A 48 14.01 -23.32 10.05
C GLY A 48 12.87 -22.29 10.14
N GLY A 49 12.62 -21.74 11.33
CA GLY A 49 11.60 -20.70 11.51
C GLY A 49 11.92 -19.42 10.76
N THR A 50 13.20 -18.99 10.79
CA THR A 50 13.66 -17.79 10.07
C THR A 50 13.44 -17.90 8.55
N ILE A 51 13.70 -19.07 7.96
CA ILE A 51 13.46 -19.30 6.52
C ILE A 51 11.98 -19.18 6.18
N VAL A 52 11.10 -19.81 6.97
CA VAL A 52 9.65 -19.72 6.75
C VAL A 52 9.16 -18.28 6.85
N PHE A 53 9.61 -17.53 7.86
CA PHE A 53 9.25 -16.12 8.00
C PHE A 53 9.75 -15.27 6.82
N ALA A 54 10.97 -15.52 6.32
CA ALA A 54 11.48 -14.83 5.13
C ALA A 54 10.61 -15.11 3.89
N PHE A 55 10.20 -16.36 3.66
CA PHE A 55 9.29 -16.71 2.57
C PHE A 55 7.93 -16.04 2.72
N MET A 56 7.36 -16.01 3.93
CA MET A 56 6.10 -15.32 4.20
C MET A 56 6.19 -13.83 3.88
N VAL A 57 7.28 -13.17 4.30
CA VAL A 57 7.51 -11.75 4.01
C VAL A 57 7.60 -11.52 2.50
N VAL A 58 8.40 -12.30 1.78
CA VAL A 58 8.56 -12.14 0.32
C VAL A 58 7.23 -12.39 -0.40
N ALA A 59 6.54 -13.49 -0.10
CA ALA A 59 5.25 -13.80 -0.70
C ALA A 59 4.19 -12.74 -0.38
N GLY A 60 4.16 -12.25 0.87
CA GLY A 60 3.25 -11.20 1.30
C GLY A 60 3.49 -9.88 0.59
N LEU A 61 4.75 -9.47 0.42
CA LEU A 61 5.10 -8.27 -0.34
C LEU A 61 4.72 -8.40 -1.81
N ILE A 62 4.94 -9.56 -2.43
CA ILE A 62 4.51 -9.83 -3.81
C ILE A 62 2.99 -9.71 -3.93
N ALA A 63 2.23 -10.28 -2.99
CA ALA A 63 0.78 -10.16 -2.95
C ALA A 63 0.32 -8.70 -2.83
N CYS A 64 0.94 -7.91 -1.96
CA CYS A 64 0.70 -6.47 -1.86
C CYS A 64 0.97 -5.74 -3.18
N ILE A 65 2.11 -6.00 -3.83
CA ILE A 65 2.47 -5.37 -5.11
C ILE A 65 1.46 -5.76 -6.20
N ALA A 66 1.07 -7.03 -6.28
CA ALA A 66 0.08 -7.50 -7.24
C ALA A 66 -1.29 -6.85 -7.00
N ALA A 67 -1.74 -6.79 -5.75
CA ALA A 67 -2.97 -6.13 -5.37
C ALA A 67 -2.95 -4.64 -5.75
N ILE A 68 -1.89 -3.91 -5.39
CA ILE A 68 -1.71 -2.49 -5.71
C ILE A 68 -1.75 -2.29 -7.23
N ARG A 69 -1.05 -3.11 -8.02
CA ARG A 69 -1.08 -3.00 -9.49
C ARG A 69 -2.50 -3.11 -10.04
N ILE A 70 -3.28 -4.08 -9.57
CA ILE A 70 -4.67 -4.24 -10.01
C ILE A 70 -5.54 -3.06 -9.56
N LEU A 71 -5.36 -2.57 -8.33
CA LEU A 71 -6.11 -1.43 -7.79
C LEU A 71 -5.77 -0.11 -8.50
N VAL A 72 -4.50 0.11 -8.85
CA VAL A 72 -4.04 1.29 -9.60
C VAL A 72 -4.79 1.43 -10.90
N ASP A 73 -4.94 0.33 -11.64
CA ASP A 73 -5.54 0.32 -12.97
C ASP A 73 -7.08 0.22 -12.93
N SER A 74 -7.67 -0.01 -11.74
CA SER A 74 -9.13 -0.10 -11.58
C SER A 74 -9.79 1.28 -11.45
N PRO A 75 -10.71 1.67 -12.35
CA PRO A 75 -11.41 2.96 -12.27
C PRO A 75 -12.38 3.03 -11.09
N ARG A 76 -12.74 1.88 -10.49
CA ARG A 76 -13.66 1.79 -9.34
C ARG A 76 -12.99 2.06 -8.01
N PHE A 77 -11.65 1.93 -7.94
CA PHE A 77 -10.94 2.15 -6.70
C PHE A 77 -10.75 3.66 -6.48
N PRO A 78 -11.23 4.21 -5.34
CA PRO A 78 -11.25 5.65 -5.11
C PRO A 78 -9.83 6.22 -5.06
N GLY A 79 -9.65 7.40 -5.64
CA GLY A 79 -8.37 8.11 -5.59
C GLY A 79 -8.52 9.59 -5.86
N ILE A 80 -7.61 10.37 -5.31
CA ILE A 80 -7.45 11.80 -5.53
C ILE A 80 -6.25 11.97 -6.47
N VAL A 81 -6.52 12.39 -7.70
CA VAL A 81 -5.47 12.72 -8.68
C VAL A 81 -5.46 14.23 -8.87
N ALA A 82 -4.30 14.84 -8.68
CA ALA A 82 -4.02 16.23 -9.00
C ALA A 82 -3.09 16.28 -10.22
N THR A 83 -3.63 16.74 -11.35
CA THR A 83 -2.88 17.03 -12.57
C THR A 83 -2.22 18.42 -12.48
N ALA A 84 -1.29 18.74 -13.39
CA ALA A 84 -0.64 20.05 -13.42
C ALA A 84 -1.64 21.22 -13.47
N GLY A 85 -2.72 21.05 -14.24
CA GLY A 85 -3.84 22.02 -14.36
C GLY A 85 -4.90 21.95 -13.27
N SER A 86 -4.72 21.13 -12.22
CA SER A 86 -5.65 21.10 -11.08
C SER A 86 -5.56 22.38 -10.25
N SER A 87 -6.69 22.80 -9.67
CA SER A 87 -6.76 23.96 -8.78
C SER A 87 -5.84 23.82 -7.57
N ILE A 88 -5.41 24.96 -7.00
CA ILE A 88 -4.58 24.99 -5.79
C ILE A 88 -5.28 24.25 -4.64
N GLY A 89 -6.60 24.47 -4.46
CA GLY A 89 -7.38 23.76 -3.45
C GLY A 89 -7.31 22.23 -3.60
N ARG A 90 -7.43 21.70 -4.83
CA ARG A 90 -7.33 20.25 -5.08
C ARG A 90 -5.95 19.68 -4.75
N LYS A 91 -4.88 20.46 -4.97
CA LYS A 91 -3.50 20.07 -4.60
C LYS A 91 -3.34 20.04 -3.07
N ILE A 92 -3.92 21.02 -2.37
CA ILE A 92 -3.93 21.06 -0.90
C ILE A 92 -4.71 19.87 -0.32
N ASP A 93 -5.89 19.57 -0.85
CA ASP A 93 -6.69 18.41 -0.42
C ASP A 93 -5.90 17.10 -0.57
N LEU A 94 -5.22 16.93 -1.71
CA LEU A 94 -4.40 15.74 -1.94
C LEU A 94 -3.30 15.62 -0.89
N VAL A 95 -2.57 16.69 -0.61
CA VAL A 95 -1.49 16.70 0.39
C VAL A 95 -2.07 16.41 1.78
N GLY A 96 -3.15 17.09 2.17
CA GLY A 96 -3.80 16.91 3.47
C GLY A 96 -4.29 15.47 3.70
N VAL A 97 -4.99 14.89 2.72
CA VAL A 97 -5.48 13.51 2.84
C VAL A 97 -4.33 12.51 2.82
N THR A 98 -3.25 12.78 2.05
CA THR A 98 -2.05 11.93 2.06
C THR A 98 -1.37 11.94 3.43
N LEU A 99 -1.20 13.12 4.04
CA LEU A 99 -0.62 13.25 5.38
C LEU A 99 -1.47 12.55 6.44
N LEU A 100 -2.80 12.69 6.38
CA LEU A 100 -3.72 12.00 7.28
C LEU A 100 -3.61 10.48 7.12
N GLY A 101 -3.55 9.98 5.89
CA GLY A 101 -3.34 8.56 5.62
C GLY A 101 -2.01 8.05 6.17
N CYS A 102 -0.93 8.81 5.99
CA CYS A 102 0.38 8.47 6.57
C CYS A 102 0.31 8.41 8.10
N ALA A 103 -0.35 9.36 8.75
CA ALA A 103 -0.52 9.36 10.20
C ALA A 103 -1.24 8.10 10.69
N VAL A 104 -2.32 7.67 10.01
CA VAL A 104 -3.04 6.43 10.33
C VAL A 104 -2.12 5.20 10.23
N VAL A 105 -1.30 5.11 9.18
CA VAL A 105 -0.36 4.00 9.00
C VAL A 105 0.71 4.00 10.10
N VAL A 106 1.27 5.17 10.43
CA VAL A 106 2.29 5.29 11.48
C VAL A 106 1.72 4.91 12.84
N MET A 107 0.55 5.43 13.22
CA MET A 107 -0.11 5.08 14.49
C MET A 107 -0.39 3.57 14.57
N SER A 108 -0.82 2.96 13.47
CA SER A 108 -1.05 1.50 13.39
C SER A 108 0.23 0.72 13.67
N LEU A 109 1.37 1.14 13.10
CA LEU A 109 2.68 0.52 13.29
C LEU A 109 3.26 0.78 14.70
N MET A 110 2.83 1.83 15.39
CA MET A 110 3.20 2.09 16.79
C MET A 110 2.44 1.21 17.79
N GLY A 111 1.51 0.36 17.33
CA GLY A 111 0.70 -0.49 18.19
C GLY A 111 -0.44 0.26 18.88
N GLU A 112 -0.71 1.50 18.48
CA GLU A 112 -1.83 2.27 18.99
C GLU A 112 -3.12 1.80 18.30
N GLY A 113 -3.87 0.91 18.97
CA GLY A 113 -5.24 0.54 18.60
C GLY A 113 -5.38 -0.61 17.59
N LEU A 114 -6.02 -1.70 18.03
CA LEU A 114 -6.41 -2.86 17.21
C LEU A 114 -7.24 -2.48 15.97
N THR A 115 -8.06 -1.44 16.08
CA THR A 115 -8.88 -0.91 14.99
C THR A 115 -8.04 -0.25 13.90
N LEU A 116 -6.97 0.45 14.26
CA LEU A 116 -6.08 1.11 13.29
C LEU A 116 -5.29 0.09 12.48
N GLY A 117 -4.84 -1.01 13.12
CA GLY A 117 -4.21 -2.14 12.44
C GLY A 117 -5.08 -2.80 11.34
N PHE A 118 -6.41 -2.79 11.49
CA PHE A 118 -7.32 -3.28 10.45
C PHE A 118 -7.47 -2.32 9.26
N PHE A 119 -7.36 -1.01 9.49
CA PHE A 119 -7.41 -0.01 8.43
C PHE A 119 -6.07 0.22 7.73
N ALA A 120 -4.95 -0.16 8.38
CA ALA A 120 -3.61 0.03 7.81
C ALA A 120 -3.45 -0.54 6.39
N PRO A 121 -3.87 -1.78 6.07
CA PRO A 121 -3.72 -2.33 4.72
C PRO A 121 -4.42 -1.49 3.66
N ILE A 122 -5.69 -1.11 3.90
CA ILE A 122 -6.48 -0.36 2.92
C ILE A 122 -5.98 1.08 2.75
N VAL A 123 -5.57 1.73 3.83
CA VAL A 123 -5.00 3.09 3.79
C VAL A 123 -3.65 3.07 3.08
N THR A 124 -2.77 2.11 3.40
CA THR A 124 -1.49 1.94 2.70
C THR A 124 -1.71 1.68 1.21
N GLY A 125 -2.61 0.75 0.85
CA GLY A 125 -2.94 0.49 -0.55
C GLY A 125 -3.49 1.72 -1.25
N TRP A 126 -4.36 2.48 -0.59
CA TRP A 126 -4.90 3.74 -1.11
C TRP A 126 -3.80 4.78 -1.37
N LEU A 127 -2.89 5.00 -0.41
CA LEU A 127 -1.77 5.90 -0.57
C LEU A 127 -0.87 5.49 -1.75
N CYS A 128 -0.50 4.21 -1.84
CA CYS A 128 0.31 3.69 -2.95
C CYS A 128 -0.36 3.94 -4.30
N VAL A 129 -1.66 3.65 -4.41
CA VAL A 129 -2.42 3.86 -5.64
C VAL A 129 -2.44 5.34 -6.03
N ASN A 130 -2.70 6.24 -5.08
CA ASN A 130 -2.71 7.67 -5.35
C ASN A 130 -1.33 8.19 -5.77
N THR A 131 -0.27 7.79 -5.09
CA THR A 131 1.09 8.17 -5.45
C THR A 131 1.43 7.76 -6.88
N ILE A 132 1.11 6.52 -7.27
CA ILE A 132 1.35 6.02 -8.63
C ILE A 132 0.53 6.79 -9.67
N ARG A 133 -0.77 7.05 -9.38
CA ARG A 133 -1.65 7.80 -10.29
C ARG A 133 -1.19 9.24 -10.46
N ASN A 134 -0.81 9.92 -9.37
CA ASN A 134 -0.30 11.28 -9.40
C ASN A 134 1.04 11.37 -10.14
N TYR A 135 1.96 10.43 -9.89
CA TYR A 135 3.20 10.34 -10.64
C TYR A 135 2.93 10.20 -12.14
N ARG A 136 2.10 9.23 -12.56
CA ARG A 136 1.72 9.02 -13.97
C ARG A 136 1.10 10.28 -14.58
N ALA A 137 0.24 10.98 -13.84
CA ALA A 137 -0.42 12.21 -14.30
C ALA A 137 0.57 13.35 -14.52
N LEU A 138 1.50 13.57 -13.58
CA LEU A 138 2.52 14.61 -13.67
C LEU A 138 3.56 14.29 -14.77
N SER A 139 4.03 13.05 -14.87
CA SER A 139 5.00 12.65 -15.90
C SER A 139 4.43 12.78 -17.32
N LYS A 140 3.15 12.43 -17.53
CA LYS A 140 2.49 12.62 -18.84
C LYS A 140 2.34 14.10 -19.20
N SER A 141 2.01 14.95 -18.22
CA SER A 141 1.97 16.41 -18.42
C SER A 141 3.34 16.97 -18.79
N GLY A 142 4.41 16.50 -18.15
CA GLY A 142 5.78 16.94 -18.45
C GLY A 142 6.22 16.58 -19.88
N ARG A 143 5.88 15.36 -20.35
CA ARG A 143 6.17 14.94 -21.74
C ARG A 143 5.41 15.74 -22.79
N ALA A 144 4.14 16.06 -22.51
CA ALA A 144 3.34 16.90 -23.43
C ALA A 144 3.87 18.35 -23.49
N ALA A 145 4.48 18.85 -22.41
CA ALA A 145 5.09 20.17 -22.36
C ALA A 145 6.48 20.23 -23.02
N THR A 146 7.22 19.12 -23.06
CA THR A 146 8.54 19.04 -23.73
C THR A 146 8.45 18.74 -25.23
N ALA A 147 7.28 18.33 -25.72
CA ALA A 147 7.01 18.09 -27.15
C ALA A 147 6.46 19.33 -27.88
N ARG A 148 6.47 20.50 -27.25
CA ARG A 148 6.18 21.82 -27.84
C ARG A 148 7.44 22.66 -27.82
#